data_AF-A0A4R4UVQ6-F1
#
_entry.id   AF-A0A4R4UVQ6-F1
#
_cell.length_a   1.000
_cell.length_b   1.000
_cell.length_c   1.000
_cell.angle_alpha   90.00
_cell.angle_beta   90.00
_cell.angle_gamma   90.00
#
_symmetry.space_group_name_H-M   'P 1'
#
loop_
_entity.id
_entity.type
_entity.pdbx_description
1 polymer ?
#
loop_
_entity_poly.entity_id
_entity_poly.type
_entity_poly.pdbx_seq_one_letter_code
_entity_poly.pdbx_strand_id
1 'polypeptide(L)' 'MSHPRIDFDPFGEPRPAGTTHSMLDDLREQYPAFHSEAAHGFWVVTRHADIVATYQDAARPTTGT' A
#
# COMPACT_ATOMS: atom_id res chain seq x y z
N MET A 1 -16.31 1.31 9.41
CA MET A 1 -15.07 2.04 9.69
C MET A 1 -14.64 2.76 8.43
N SER A 2 -14.28 4.04 8.53
CA SER A 2 -13.78 4.82 7.38
C SER A 2 -12.26 4.63 7.27
N HIS A 3 -11.79 4.15 6.12
CA HIS A 3 -10.37 4.12 5.74
C HIS A 3 -9.90 5.45 5.13
N PRO A 4 -8.61 5.83 5.30
CA PRO A 4 -8.02 6.95 4.57
C PRO A 4 -8.01 6.71 3.05
N ARG A 5 -8.30 7.76 2.29
CA ARG A 5 -8.25 7.80 0.82
C ARG A 5 -7.16 8.79 0.42
N ILE A 6 -6.16 8.33 -0.32
CA ILE A 6 -4.95 9.10 -0.65
C ILE A 6 -4.73 9.00 -2.15
N ASP A 7 -4.33 10.08 -2.81
CA ASP A 7 -3.90 10.01 -4.20
C ASP A 7 -2.40 9.64 -4.28
N PHE A 8 -2.12 8.33 -4.13
CA PHE A 8 -0.78 7.79 -4.22
C PHE A 8 -0.59 7.01 -5.51
N ASP A 9 0.14 7.60 -6.45
CA ASP A 9 0.57 6.92 -7.68
C ASP A 9 2.06 6.53 -7.60
N PRO A 10 2.40 5.22 -7.52
CA PRO A 10 3.78 4.75 -7.57
C PRO A 10 4.40 4.87 -8.97
N PHE A 11 3.58 5.06 -10.02
CA PHE A 11 3.99 5.22 -11.41
C PHE A 11 3.71 6.63 -11.95
N GLY A 12 3.44 7.59 -11.05
CA GLY A 12 3.16 8.97 -11.39
C GLY A 12 4.38 9.70 -11.96
N GLU A 13 4.40 11.03 -11.78
CA GLU A 13 5.49 11.84 -12.35
C GLU A 13 6.89 11.39 -11.88
N PRO A 14 7.92 11.55 -12.73
CA PRO A 14 9.30 11.27 -12.36
C PRO A 14 9.70 12.04 -11.09
N ARG A 15 10.29 11.32 -10.13
CA ARG A 15 10.82 11.90 -8.89
C ARG A 15 12.35 11.84 -8.88
N PRO A 16 13.03 12.78 -8.21
CA PRO A 16 14.49 12.72 -8.06
C PRO A 16 14.92 11.39 -7.43
N ALA A 17 16.02 10.83 -7.92
CA ALA A 17 16.58 9.59 -7.41
C ALA A 17 16.84 9.69 -5.89
N GLY A 18 16.54 8.62 -5.16
CA GLY A 18 16.72 8.55 -3.69
C GLY A 18 15.55 9.09 -2.86
N THR A 19 14.57 9.79 -3.45
CA THR A 19 13.44 10.36 -2.70
C THR A 19 12.36 9.35 -2.31
N THR A 20 12.27 8.23 -3.05
CA THR A 20 11.19 7.24 -2.88
C THR A 20 11.11 6.69 -1.47
N HIS A 21 12.24 6.34 -0.85
CA HIS A 21 12.23 5.72 0.48
C HIS A 21 11.72 6.68 1.57
N SER A 22 12.11 7.96 1.52
CA SER A 22 11.62 8.95 2.48
C SER A 22 10.11 9.12 2.37
N MET A 23 9.58 9.25 1.15
CA MET A 23 8.14 9.39 0.91
C MET A 23 7.36 8.14 1.39
N LEU A 24 7.87 6.93 1.12
CA LEU A 24 7.24 5.70 1.60
C LEU A 24 7.29 5.58 3.13
N ASP A 25 8.34 6.10 3.75
CA ASP A 25 8.47 6.14 5.21
C ASP A 25 7.44 7.07 5.86
N ASP A 26 7.25 8.26 5.29
CA ASP A 26 6.24 9.22 5.75
C ASP A 26 4.82 8.64 5.64
N LEU A 27 4.52 7.94 4.54
CA LEU A 27 3.25 7.23 4.35
C LEU A 27 3.07 6.12 5.37
N ARG A 28 4.13 5.36 5.65
CA ARG A 28 4.13 4.30 6.66
C ARG A 28 3.82 4.83 8.04
N GLU A 29 4.41 5.96 8.42
CA GLU A 29 4.19 6.53 9.75
C GLU A 29 2.78 7.05 9.96
N GLN A 30 2.18 7.63 8.93
CA GLN A 30 0.83 8.19 9.01
C GLN A 30 -0.27 7.13 8.86
N TYR A 31 -0.07 6.14 7.99
CA TYR A 31 -1.13 5.23 7.56
C TYR A 31 -0.65 3.77 7.54
N PRO A 32 -1.10 2.93 8.50
CA PRO A 32 -0.80 1.49 8.47
C PRO A 32 -1.32 0.80 7.18
N ALA A 33 -2.49 1.23 6.72
CA ALA A 33 -3.07 0.89 5.43
C ALA A 33 -3.98 2.01 4.93
N PHE A 34 -4.10 2.16 3.61
CA PHE A 34 -4.98 3.15 2.98
C PHE A 34 -5.41 2.70 1.59
N HIS A 35 -6.49 3.30 1.08
CA HIS A 35 -6.92 3.10 -0.30
C HIS A 35 -6.35 4.22 -1.17
N SER A 36 -5.50 3.87 -2.14
CA SER A 36 -5.09 4.80 -3.18
C SER A 36 -6.24 5.02 -4.15
N GLU A 37 -6.47 6.25 -4.60
CA GLU A 37 -7.45 6.55 -5.66
C GLU A 37 -6.84 6.49 -7.07
N ALA A 38 -5.51 6.36 -7.19
CA ALA A 38 -4.80 6.29 -8.46
C ALA A 38 -5.14 5.02 -9.25
N ALA A 39 -5.06 5.10 -10.59
CA ALA A 39 -5.19 3.97 -11.52
C ALA A 39 -6.37 3.02 -11.23
N HIS A 40 -7.57 3.56 -11.03
CA HIS A 40 -8.83 2.86 -10.68
C HIS A 40 -8.95 2.36 -9.23
N GLY A 41 -7.96 2.67 -8.41
CA GLY A 41 -8.00 2.44 -6.98
C GLY A 41 -7.41 1.11 -6.57
N PHE A 42 -6.59 1.13 -5.52
CA PHE A 42 -5.96 -0.06 -4.97
C PHE A 42 -5.62 0.13 -3.50
N TRP A 43 -5.51 -0.98 -2.78
CA TRP A 43 -5.10 -0.98 -1.38
C TRP A 43 -3.58 -0.93 -1.26
N VAL A 44 -3.11 -0.13 -0.31
CA VAL A 44 -1.70 -0.05 0.08
C VAL A 44 -1.56 -0.43 1.55
N VAL A 45 -0.61 -1.30 1.83
CA VAL A 45 -0.23 -1.75 3.17
C VAL A 45 1.22 -1.36 3.40
N THR A 46 1.53 -0.68 4.50
CA THR A 46 2.84 -0.03 4.70
C THR A 46 3.69 -0.69 5.78
N ARG A 47 3.07 -1.40 6.74
CA ARG A 47 3.78 -2.06 7.84
C ARG A 47 4.24 -3.45 7.41
N HIS A 48 5.50 -3.77 7.69
CA HIS A 48 6.11 -5.04 7.29
C HIS A 48 5.29 -6.27 7.71
N ALA A 49 4.80 -6.30 8.95
CA ALA A 49 3.99 -7.41 9.45
C ALA A 49 2.73 -7.65 8.62
N ASP A 50 2.03 -6.57 8.24
CA ASP A 50 0.79 -6.63 7.47
C ASP A 50 1.04 -6.96 5.99
N ILE A 51 2.17 -6.52 5.43
CA ILE A 51 2.62 -6.91 4.09
C ILE A 51 2.85 -8.43 4.05
N VAL A 52 3.60 -8.96 5.02
CA VAL A 52 3.88 -10.41 5.12
C VAL A 52 2.58 -11.19 5.30
N ALA A 53 1.69 -10.75 6.19
CA ALA A 53 0.40 -11.40 6.41
C ALA A 53 -0.46 -11.42 5.14
N THR A 54 -0.53 -10.30 4.41
CA THR A 54 -1.30 -10.17 3.16
C THR A 54 -0.74 -11.08 2.07
N TYR A 55 0.58 -11.13 1.93
CA TYR A 55 1.25 -12.00 0.96
C TYR A 55 1.00 -13.49 1.25
N GLN A 56 1.06 -13.88 2.53
CA GLN A 56 0.81 -15.26 2.96
C GLN A 56 -0.66 -15.66 2.79
N ASP A 57 -1.60 -14.75 3.02
CA ASP A 57 -3.02 -15.02 2.87
C ASP A 57 -3.40 -15.26 1.40
N ALA A 58 -2.85 -14.45 0.48
CA ALA A 58 -3.03 -14.64 -0.95
C ALA A 58 -2.49 -15.98 -1.49
N ALA A 59 -1.46 -16.53 -0.83
CA ALA A 59 -0.88 -17.82 -1.19
C ALA A 59 -1.66 -19.02 -0.64
N ARG A 60 -2.69 -18.80 0.19
CA ARG A 60 -3.52 -19.90 0.70
C ARG A 60 -4.44 -20.42 -0.42
N PRO A 61 -4.55 -21.75 -0.56
CA PRO A 61 -5.58 -22.31 -1.44
C PRO A 61 -6.95 -21.84 -0.96
N THR A 62 -7.73 -21.22 -1.86
CA THR A 62 -9.17 -21.03 -1.61
C THR A 62 -9.79 -22.41 -1.50
N THR A 63 -9.95 -22.88 -0.27
CA THR A 63 -10.70 -24.11 0.00
C THR A 63 -12.15 -23.75 -0.27
N GLY A 64 -12.60 -24.00 -1.50
CA GLY A 64 -14.02 -23.94 -1.84
C GLY A 64 -14.76 -24.91 -0.92
N THR A 65 -15.71 -24.37 -0.16
CA THR A 65 -16.75 -25.15 0.52
C THR A 65 -17.96 -25.23 -0.40
#